data_AF-A0A351Q775-F1
#
_entry.id   AF-A0A351Q775-F1
#
_cell.length_a   1.000
_cell.length_b   1.000
_cell.length_c   1.000
_cell.angle_alpha   90.00
_cell.angle_beta   90.00
_cell.angle_gamma   90.00
#
_symmetry.space_group_name_H-M   'P 1'
#
loop_
_entity.id
_entity.type
_entity.pdbx_description
1 polymer ?
#
loop_
_entity_poly.entity_id
_entity_poly.type
_entity_poly.pdbx_seq_one_letter_code
_entity_poly.pdbx_strand_id
1 'polypeptide(L)'
;MVNEYATEIWPLAVYFGMVILLVITMLVLSWLLGQRRREQATNDPFESGIVAVGDSQIRISVEFYLIAIFFVIFDLETVFIFAWAIAFFELGWQGYFSMLVFIAILALALIYEWRSGALEWGNKTRVGLPAAKRTQKIIDQRAAQKQQPKAAEDKQ
;
A
#
# COMPACT_ATOMS: atom_id res chain seq x y z
N MET A 1 -2.79 36.19 -30.43
CA MET A 1 -3.43 35.38 -29.36
C MET A 1 -2.75 34.02 -29.14
N VAL A 2 -2.21 33.32 -30.16
CA VAL A 2 -1.51 32.02 -29.92
C VAL A 2 -0.16 32.18 -29.18
N ASN A 3 0.55 33.29 -29.39
CA ASN A 3 1.87 33.51 -28.81
C ASN A 3 1.88 33.87 -27.32
N GLU A 4 0.74 34.30 -26.77
CA GLU A 4 0.64 34.77 -25.37
C GLU A 4 0.61 33.59 -24.40
N TYR A 5 -0.17 32.54 -24.71
CA TYR A 5 -0.12 31.27 -23.99
C TYR A 5 1.25 30.58 -24.11
N ALA A 6 1.89 30.68 -25.27
CA ALA A 6 3.23 30.13 -25.47
C ALA A 6 4.26 30.81 -24.56
N THR A 7 4.15 32.13 -24.34
CA THR A 7 5.05 32.86 -23.43
C THR A 7 4.84 32.53 -21.95
N GLU A 8 3.64 32.09 -21.55
CA GLU A 8 3.35 31.70 -20.16
C GLU A 8 3.72 30.24 -19.85
N ILE A 9 3.50 29.31 -20.80
CA ILE A 9 3.78 27.88 -20.62
C ILE A 9 5.27 27.57 -20.82
N TRP A 10 5.97 28.36 -21.64
CA TRP A 10 7.39 28.15 -21.96
C TRP A 10 8.31 28.14 -20.73
N PRO A 11 8.21 29.10 -19.76
CA PRO A 11 8.99 29.04 -18.52
C PRO A 11 8.76 27.76 -17.72
N LEU A 12 7.52 27.26 -17.65
CA LEU A 12 7.18 26.03 -16.95
C LEU A 12 7.84 24.81 -17.62
N ALA A 13 7.77 24.73 -18.95
CA ALA A 13 8.40 23.65 -19.72
C ALA A 13 9.92 23.65 -19.57
N VAL A 14 10.55 24.84 -19.62
CA VAL A 14 11.99 24.99 -19.40
C VAL A 14 12.38 24.58 -17.97
N TYR A 15 11.61 25.01 -16.97
CA TYR A 15 11.84 24.63 -15.57
C TYR A 15 11.77 23.11 -15.39
N PHE A 16 10.71 22.47 -15.90
CA PHE A 16 10.55 21.02 -15.83
C PHE A 16 11.71 20.28 -16.53
N GLY A 17 12.12 20.77 -17.71
CA GLY A 17 13.29 20.26 -18.42
C GLY A 17 14.59 20.42 -17.62
N MET A 18 14.80 21.55 -16.96
CA MET A 18 15.98 21.78 -16.10
C MET A 18 15.99 20.85 -14.89
N VAL A 19 14.84 20.60 -14.26
CA VAL A 19 14.74 19.66 -13.13
C VAL A 19 15.12 18.25 -13.58
N ILE A 20 14.58 17.77 -14.70
CA ILE A 20 14.94 16.46 -15.27
C ILE A 20 16.43 16.41 -15.60
N LEU A 21 16.94 17.44 -16.26
CA LEU A 21 18.36 17.52 -16.63
C LEU A 21 19.26 17.49 -15.40
N LEU A 22 18.88 18.16 -14.31
CA LEU A 22 19.62 18.15 -13.05
C LEU A 22 19.62 16.75 -12.42
N VAL A 23 18.47 16.08 -12.37
CA VAL A 23 18.37 14.69 -11.85
C VAL A 23 19.23 13.75 -12.67
N ILE A 24 19.14 13.81 -14.01
CA ILE A 24 19.96 13.00 -14.91
C ILE A 24 21.44 13.30 -14.71
N THR A 25 21.81 14.57 -14.62
CA THR A 25 23.20 14.98 -14.40
C THR A 25 23.73 14.42 -13.09
N MET A 26 22.98 14.51 -11.99
CA MET A 26 23.38 13.92 -10.70
C MET A 26 23.54 12.40 -10.79
N LEU A 27 22.62 11.70 -11.45
CA LEU A 27 22.70 10.25 -11.64
C LEU A 27 23.91 9.86 -12.50
N VAL A 28 24.17 10.58 -13.58
CA VAL A 28 25.33 10.35 -14.48
C VAL A 28 26.64 10.65 -13.78
N LEU A 29 26.72 11.76 -13.03
CA LEU A 29 27.92 12.10 -12.25
C LEU A 29 28.17 11.04 -11.18
N SER A 30 27.14 10.62 -10.43
CA SER A 30 27.24 9.55 -9.44
C SER A 30 27.70 8.23 -10.09
N TRP A 31 27.19 7.90 -11.27
CA TRP A 31 27.57 6.70 -12.02
C TRP A 31 29.00 6.76 -12.60
N LEU A 32 29.49 7.95 -12.96
CA LEU A 32 30.83 8.17 -13.52
C LEU A 32 31.90 8.25 -12.43
N LEU A 33 31.62 8.94 -11.32
CA LEU A 33 32.55 9.09 -10.19
C LEU A 33 32.48 7.91 -9.20
N GLY A 34 31.38 7.15 -9.21
CA GLY A 34 31.16 6.03 -8.30
C GLY A 34 32.12 4.86 -8.55
N GLN A 35 32.80 4.42 -7.49
CA GLN A 35 33.67 3.24 -7.55
C GLN A 35 32.82 1.97 -7.75
N ARG A 36 32.95 1.34 -8.92
CA ARG A 36 32.23 0.10 -9.25
C ARG A 36 32.89 -1.10 -8.60
N ARG A 37 32.42 -1.49 -7.42
CA ARG A 37 32.70 -2.83 -6.85
C ARG A 37 31.58 -3.77 -7.30
N ARG A 38 31.96 -4.80 -8.07
CA ARG A 38 31.08 -5.90 -8.47
C ARG A 38 31.44 -7.13 -7.66
N GLU A 39 30.99 -7.18 -6.41
CA GLU A 39 30.99 -8.41 -5.62
C GLU A 39 29.63 -9.10 -5.78
N GLN A 40 29.62 -10.43 -5.82
CA GLN A 40 28.38 -11.21 -6.01
C GLN A 40 27.36 -10.90 -4.90
N ALA A 41 27.82 -10.81 -3.65
CA ALA A 41 27.00 -10.45 -2.49
C ALA A 41 26.40 -9.02 -2.55
N THR A 42 26.91 -8.11 -3.39
CA THR A 42 26.33 -6.77 -3.57
C THR A 42 25.06 -6.79 -4.42
N ASN A 43 24.88 -7.83 -5.25
CA ASN A 43 23.73 -7.95 -6.15
C ASN A 43 22.60 -8.82 -5.58
N ASP A 44 22.83 -9.45 -4.42
CA ASP A 44 21.83 -10.28 -3.76
C ASP A 44 20.92 -9.45 -2.84
N PRO A 45 19.61 -9.74 -2.77
CA PRO A 45 18.71 -9.09 -1.82
C PRO A 45 19.19 -9.25 -0.36
N PHE A 46 19.11 -8.17 0.42
CA PHE A 46 19.52 -8.21 1.81
C PHE A 46 18.48 -8.94 2.68
N GLU A 47 18.83 -10.12 3.19
CA GLU A 47 18.00 -10.91 4.11
C GLU A 47 18.67 -11.14 5.48
N SER A 48 19.31 -10.11 6.06
CA SER A 48 19.99 -10.22 7.37
C SER A 48 21.15 -11.25 7.43
N GLY A 49 21.80 -11.52 6.30
CA GLY A 49 22.98 -12.38 6.21
C GLY A 49 22.71 -13.85 5.84
N ILE A 50 21.47 -14.19 5.49
CA ILE A 50 21.14 -15.48 4.87
C ILE A 50 20.88 -15.32 3.38
N VAL A 51 21.03 -16.41 2.62
CA VAL A 51 20.65 -16.45 1.21
C VAL A 51 19.14 -16.37 1.08
N ALA A 52 18.66 -15.54 0.15
CA ALA A 52 17.24 -15.41 -0.13
C ALA A 52 16.66 -16.75 -0.61
N VAL A 53 15.85 -17.38 0.23
CA VAL A 53 15.21 -18.67 -0.04
C VAL A 53 13.71 -18.59 0.18
N GLY A 54 12.95 -18.59 -0.90
CA GLY A 54 11.50 -18.57 -0.82
C GLY A 54 10.85 -18.10 -2.12
N ASP A 55 9.56 -18.38 -2.22
CA ASP A 55 8.72 -17.83 -3.27
C ASP A 55 8.43 -16.35 -2.96
N SER A 56 8.65 -15.45 -3.93
CA SER A 56 8.43 -14.00 -3.76
C SER A 56 6.95 -13.61 -3.74
N GLN A 57 6.04 -14.59 -3.87
CA GLN A 57 4.60 -14.38 -3.86
C GLN A 57 4.03 -14.26 -2.44
N ILE A 58 4.10 -13.04 -1.90
CA ILE A 58 3.33 -12.67 -0.70
C ILE A 58 1.88 -12.37 -1.06
N ARG A 59 0.94 -12.85 -0.23
CA ARG A 59 -0.48 -12.49 -0.34
C ARG A 59 -0.66 -11.09 0.20
N ILE A 60 -0.72 -10.12 -0.70
CA ILE A 60 -1.12 -8.75 -0.37
C ILE A 60 -2.60 -8.77 0.03
N SER A 61 -2.93 -8.02 1.07
CA SER A 61 -4.26 -7.99 1.64
C SER A 61 -5.19 -7.11 0.76
N VAL A 62 -6.48 -7.44 0.68
CA VAL A 62 -7.45 -6.75 -0.21
C VAL A 62 -7.67 -5.29 0.20
N GLU A 63 -7.37 -4.97 1.45
CA GLU A 63 -7.48 -3.65 2.06
C GLU A 63 -6.70 -2.58 1.27
N PHE A 64 -5.53 -2.91 0.70
CA PHE A 64 -4.78 -1.97 -0.15
C PHE A 64 -5.52 -1.60 -1.43
N TYR A 65 -6.25 -2.56 -2.02
CA TYR A 65 -7.05 -2.33 -3.21
C TYR A 65 -8.26 -1.44 -2.91
N LEU A 66 -8.92 -1.66 -1.76
CA LEU A 66 -10.06 -0.83 -1.33
C LEU A 66 -9.65 0.64 -1.13
N ILE A 67 -8.49 0.89 -0.52
CA ILE A 67 -7.95 2.25 -0.37
C ILE A 67 -7.64 2.88 -1.75
N ALA A 68 -7.07 2.11 -2.67
CA ALA A 68 -6.73 2.61 -4.01
C ALA A 68 -7.97 2.99 -4.83
N ILE A 69 -9.00 2.14 -4.86
CA ILE A 69 -10.23 2.46 -5.59
C ILE A 69 -10.99 3.63 -4.94
N PHE A 70 -10.99 3.71 -3.61
CA PHE A 70 -11.56 4.85 -2.89
C PHE A 70 -10.84 6.16 -3.23
N PHE A 71 -9.50 6.15 -3.30
CA PHE A 71 -8.73 7.33 -3.71
C PHE A 71 -9.10 7.79 -5.13
N VAL A 72 -9.23 6.86 -6.08
CA VAL A 72 -9.62 7.19 -7.47
C VAL A 72 -11.01 7.82 -7.53
N ILE A 73 -11.98 7.28 -6.77
CA ILE A 73 -13.34 7.81 -6.73
C ILE A 73 -13.34 9.22 -6.10
N PHE A 74 -12.66 9.40 -4.97
CA PHE A 74 -12.58 10.70 -4.29
C PHE A 74 -11.84 11.77 -5.10
N ASP A 75 -10.79 11.39 -5.84
CA ASP A 75 -10.08 12.28 -6.76
C ASP A 75 -11.01 12.77 -7.87
N LEU A 76 -11.79 11.85 -8.45
CA LEU A 76 -12.79 12.16 -9.48
C LEU A 76 -13.91 13.07 -8.96
N GLU A 77 -14.37 12.84 -7.73
CA GLU A 77 -15.35 13.70 -7.05
C GLU A 77 -14.83 15.12 -6.86
N THR A 78 -13.55 15.26 -6.51
CA THR A 78 -12.89 16.56 -6.33
C THR A 78 -12.80 17.33 -7.66
N VAL A 79 -12.55 16.64 -8.77
CA VAL A 79 -12.58 17.27 -10.11
C VAL A 79 -13.95 17.86 -10.42
N PHE A 80 -15.05 17.20 -10.02
CA PHE A 80 -16.40 17.76 -10.20
C PHE A 80 -16.64 18.98 -9.31
N ILE A 81 -16.22 18.94 -8.05
CA ILE A 81 -16.30 20.11 -7.15
C ILE A 81 -15.51 21.29 -7.75
N PHE A 82 -14.33 21.02 -8.29
CA PHE A 82 -13.48 22.05 -8.89
C PHE A 82 -14.10 22.65 -10.17
N ALA A 83 -14.66 21.81 -11.05
CA ALA A 83 -15.36 22.27 -12.25
C ALA A 83 -16.55 23.18 -11.90
N TRP A 84 -17.33 22.80 -10.87
CA TRP A 84 -18.40 23.66 -10.35
C TRP A 84 -17.85 24.95 -9.73
N ALA A 85 -16.74 24.88 -8.98
CA ALA A 85 -16.14 26.04 -8.34
C ALA A 85 -15.67 27.10 -9.36
N ILE A 86 -15.13 26.66 -10.50
CA ILE A 86 -14.76 27.56 -11.61
C ILE A 86 -16.01 28.27 -12.16
N ALA A 87 -17.11 27.56 -12.32
CA ALA A 87 -18.35 28.09 -12.90
C ALA A 87 -19.32 28.69 -11.86
N PHE A 88 -18.91 28.82 -10.60
CA PHE A 88 -19.79 29.18 -9.47
C PHE A 88 -20.64 30.43 -9.72
N PHE A 89 -20.03 31.48 -10.27
CA PHE A 89 -20.70 32.75 -10.54
C PHE A 89 -21.73 32.67 -11.67
N GLU A 90 -21.56 31.75 -12.62
CA GLU A 90 -22.46 31.60 -13.78
C GLU A 90 -23.70 30.77 -13.42
N LEU A 91 -23.58 29.77 -12.54
CA LEU A 91 -24.70 28.89 -12.18
C LEU A 91 -25.60 29.46 -11.07
N GLY A 92 -25.12 30.44 -10.30
CA GLY A 92 -25.89 31.11 -9.25
C GLY A 92 -26.51 30.15 -8.23
N TRP A 93 -27.72 30.48 -7.76
CA TRP A 93 -28.39 29.75 -6.67
C TRP A 93 -28.79 28.31 -7.04
N GLN A 94 -29.10 28.07 -8.31
CA GLN A 94 -29.45 26.75 -8.80
C GLN A 94 -28.24 25.81 -8.77
N GLY A 95 -27.09 26.27 -9.27
CA GLY A 95 -25.84 25.51 -9.17
C GLY A 95 -25.42 25.24 -7.74
N TYR A 96 -25.63 26.21 -6.84
CA TYR A 96 -25.33 26.02 -5.42
C TYR A 96 -26.13 24.87 -4.81
N PHE A 97 -27.45 24.80 -5.02
CA PHE A 97 -28.24 23.69 -4.49
C PHE A 97 -27.90 22.34 -5.14
N SER A 98 -27.67 22.32 -6.46
CA SER A 98 -27.23 21.11 -7.14
C SER A 98 -25.93 20.59 -6.55
N MET A 99 -24.98 21.48 -6.26
CA MET A 99 -23.71 21.12 -5.66
C MET A 99 -23.84 20.67 -4.20
N LEU A 100 -24.70 21.33 -3.43
CA LEU A 100 -24.96 20.97 -2.03
C LEU A 100 -25.55 19.56 -1.93
N VAL A 101 -26.49 19.21 -2.81
CA VAL A 101 -27.03 17.84 -2.88
C VAL A 101 -25.96 16.86 -3.32
N PHE A 102 -25.12 17.21 -4.31
CA PHE A 102 -24.02 16.36 -4.74
C PHE A 102 -23.05 16.06 -3.59
N ILE A 103 -22.56 17.09 -2.88
CA ILE A 103 -21.68 16.93 -1.72
C ILE A 103 -22.35 16.09 -0.61
N ALA A 104 -23.65 16.28 -0.37
CA ALA A 104 -24.37 15.49 0.62
C ALA A 104 -24.39 13.99 0.25
N ILE A 105 -24.57 13.66 -1.03
CA ILE A 105 -24.52 12.27 -1.51
C ILE A 105 -23.10 11.69 -1.35
N LEU A 106 -22.06 12.46 -1.69
CA LEU A 106 -20.67 12.03 -1.50
C LEU A 106 -20.34 11.79 -0.01
N ALA A 107 -20.77 12.70 0.86
CA ALA A 107 -20.60 12.56 2.30
C ALA A 107 -21.31 11.30 2.83
N LEU A 108 -22.51 10.99 2.32
CA LEU A 108 -23.22 9.76 2.68
C LEU A 108 -22.48 8.51 2.19
N ALA A 109 -21.97 8.51 0.97
CA ALA A 109 -21.16 7.41 0.43
C ALA A 109 -19.89 7.20 1.27
N LEU A 110 -19.21 8.29 1.65
CA LEU A 110 -18.03 8.26 2.51
C LEU A 110 -18.33 7.71 3.90
N ILE A 111 -19.43 8.17 4.53
CA ILE A 111 -19.85 7.67 5.85
C ILE A 111 -20.19 6.18 5.77
N TYR A 112 -20.85 5.75 4.70
CA TYR A 112 -21.19 4.34 4.49
C TYR A 112 -19.94 3.46 4.35
N GLU A 113 -18.95 3.90 3.56
CA GLU A 113 -17.70 3.16 3.36
C GLU A 113 -16.88 3.12 4.66
N TRP A 114 -16.81 4.23 5.39
CA TRP A 114 -16.15 4.28 6.70
C TRP A 114 -16.81 3.33 7.69
N ARG A 115 -18.14 3.25 7.70
CA ARG A 115 -18.87 2.33 8.58
C ARG A 115 -18.73 0.86 8.18
N SER A 116 -18.50 0.59 6.90
CA SER A 116 -18.27 -0.77 6.37
C SER A 116 -16.91 -1.36 6.77
N GLY A 117 -16.03 -0.57 7.39
CA GLY A 117 -14.75 -1.07 7.91
C GLY A 117 -13.71 -1.37 6.82
N ALA A 118 -13.95 -0.93 5.58
CA ALA A 118 -13.01 -1.08 4.48
C ALA A 118 -11.67 -0.35 4.73
N LEU A 119 -11.69 0.64 5.63
CA LEU A 119 -10.51 1.39 6.08
C LEU A 119 -9.85 0.79 7.33
N GLU A 120 -10.40 -0.24 7.94
CA GLU A 120 -9.93 -0.74 9.24
C GLU A 120 -8.76 -1.70 9.06
N TRP A 121 -7.57 -1.22 9.42
CA TRP A 121 -6.34 -2.00 9.43
C TRP A 121 -6.22 -2.77 10.74
N GLY A 122 -6.44 -4.09 10.70
CA GLY A 122 -6.39 -4.93 11.88
C GLY A 122 -5.86 -6.33 11.56
N ASN A 123 -4.95 -6.82 12.39
CA ASN A 123 -4.28 -8.10 12.23
C ASN A 123 -5.32 -9.23 12.24
N LYS A 124 -5.71 -9.73 11.07
CA LYS A 124 -6.51 -10.96 10.94
C LYS A 124 -5.60 -12.12 11.32
N THR A 125 -5.45 -12.36 12.61
CA THR A 125 -4.64 -13.44 13.16
C THR A 125 -5.13 -14.74 12.52
N ARG A 126 -4.24 -15.42 11.77
CA ARG A 126 -4.58 -16.65 11.05
C ARG A 126 -5.22 -17.63 12.03
N VAL A 127 -6.51 -17.90 11.83
CA VAL A 127 -7.29 -18.87 12.60
C VAL A 127 -6.67 -20.24 12.34
N GLY A 128 -5.85 -20.69 13.29
CA GLY A 128 -5.05 -21.91 13.20
C GLY A 128 -4.29 -22.25 14.48
N LEU A 129 -4.08 -21.27 15.37
CA LEU A 129 -3.49 -21.45 16.71
C LEU A 129 -4.14 -22.57 17.55
N PRO A 130 -5.49 -22.78 17.56
CA PRO A 130 -6.11 -23.82 18.37
C PRO A 130 -5.73 -25.25 17.95
N ALA A 131 -5.60 -25.49 16.63
CA ALA A 131 -5.27 -26.81 16.08
C ALA A 131 -3.80 -27.19 16.32
N ALA A 132 -2.90 -26.21 16.17
CA ALA A 132 -1.48 -26.38 16.47
C ALA A 132 -1.25 -26.68 17.96
N LYS A 133 -1.91 -25.93 18.87
CA LYS A 133 -1.82 -26.17 20.33
C LYS A 133 -2.35 -27.54 20.75
N ARG A 134 -3.43 -28.04 20.12
CA ARG A 134 -3.99 -29.37 20.43
C ARG A 134 -3.04 -30.50 20.03
N THR A 135 -2.40 -30.38 18.88
CA THR A 135 -1.44 -31.39 18.39
C THR A 135 -0.20 -31.45 19.29
N GLN A 136 0.33 -30.29 19.68
CA GLN A 136 1.46 -30.22 20.62
C GLN A 136 1.12 -30.89 21.96
N LYS A 137 -0.07 -30.60 22.51
CA LYS A 137 -0.52 -31.18 23.78
C LYS A 137 -0.61 -32.71 23.74
N ILE A 138 -1.01 -33.29 22.61
CA ILE A 138 -1.07 -34.75 22.40
C ILE A 138 0.35 -35.35 22.30
N ILE A 139 1.26 -34.67 21.61
CA ILE A 139 2.66 -35.09 21.50
C ILE A 139 3.33 -35.07 22.88
N ASP A 140 3.14 -34.01 23.65
CA ASP A 140 3.69 -33.87 24.99
C ASP A 140 3.12 -34.93 25.95
N GLN A 141 1.82 -35.23 25.86
CA GLN A 141 1.19 -36.31 26.64
C GLN A 141 1.72 -37.70 26.25
N ARG A 142 1.92 -37.96 24.96
CA ARG A 142 2.51 -39.23 24.49
C ARG A 142 4.00 -39.33 24.87
N ALA A 143 4.73 -38.22 24.86
CA ALA A 143 6.12 -38.18 25.34
C ALA A 143 6.20 -38.46 26.85
N ALA A 144 5.33 -37.84 27.65
CA ALA A 144 5.22 -38.11 29.09
C ALA A 144 4.83 -39.57 29.40
N GLN A 145 3.97 -40.17 28.57
CA GLN A 145 3.57 -41.58 28.72
C GLN A 145 4.68 -42.55 28.31
N LYS A 146 5.56 -42.16 27.37
CA LYS A 146 6.74 -42.95 26.98
C LYS A 146 7.88 -42.87 27.99
N GLN A 147 7.86 -41.88 28.89
CA GLN A 147 8.87 -41.65 29.93
C GLN A 147 8.54 -42.33 31.28
N GLN A 148 7.33 -42.89 31.45
CA GLN A 148 7.04 -43.71 32.63
C GLN A 148 7.74 -45.06 32.50
N PRO A 149 8.62 -45.44 33.45
CA PRO A 149 9.47 -46.62 33.31
C PRO A 149 8.62 -47.90 33.33
N LYS A 150 8.85 -48.78 32.35
CA LYS A 150 8.47 -50.20 32.36
C LYS A 150 9.16 -50.93 33.51
N ALA A 151 8.72 -50.69 34.75
CA ALA A 151 9.32 -51.25 35.96
C ALA A 151 8.42 -52.29 36.67
N ALA A 152 7.39 -52.83 36.01
CA ALA A 152 6.42 -53.71 36.66
C ALA A 152 6.03 -54.97 35.86
N GLU A 153 6.96 -55.51 35.05
CA GLU A 153 6.72 -56.79 34.36
C GLU A 153 8.00 -57.64 34.34
N ASP A 154 8.56 -57.90 35.52
CA ASP A 154 9.53 -58.98 35.74
C ASP A 154 9.54 -59.40 37.22
N LYS A 155 8.44 -60.00 37.67
CA LYS A 155 8.36 -60.83 38.88
C LYS A 155 7.28 -61.89 38.66
N GLN A 156 7.64 -62.91 37.89
CA GLN A 156 7.13 -64.27 38.06
C GLN A 156 8.32 -65.19 38.32
#